data_AF-R0AFH4-F1
#
_entry.id   AF-R0AFH4-F1
#
_cell.length_a   1.000
_cell.length_b   1.000
_cell.length_c   1.000
_cell.angle_alpha   90.00
_cell.angle_beta   90.00
_cell.angle_gamma   90.00
#
_symmetry.space_group_name_H-M   'P 1'
#
loop_
_entity.id
_entity.type
_entity.pdbx_description
1 polymer ?
#
loop_
_entity_poly.entity_id
_entity_poly.type
_entity_poly.pdbx_seq_one_letter_code
_entity_poly.pdbx_strand_id
1 'polypeptide(L)'
;MTESQKKCINESGNMMVVEFKRILNKIKLIFEKLLGGVRKCAGCLSKLRENFWKLSTKEKYSIVRRLDRLGFDEKEINFMVFGAYHCRNNC
;
A
#
# COMPACT_ATOMS: atom_id res chain seq x y z
N MET A 1 52.47 13.56 -2.88
CA MET A 1 51.42 12.92 -3.71
C MET A 1 51.61 13.37 -5.14
N THR A 2 51.81 12.42 -6.06
CA THR A 2 52.09 12.73 -7.47
C THR A 2 50.81 13.05 -8.24
N GLU A 3 50.92 13.78 -9.37
CA GLU A 3 49.78 14.06 -10.26
C GLU A 3 49.06 12.79 -10.73
N SER A 4 49.82 11.70 -10.96
CA SER A 4 49.26 10.39 -11.27
C SER A 4 48.38 9.81 -10.17
N GLN A 5 48.76 10.00 -8.89
CA GLN A 5 47.97 9.56 -7.74
C GLN A 5 46.67 10.36 -7.63
N LYS A 6 46.71 11.68 -7.86
CA LYS A 6 45.50 12.53 -7.86
C LYS A 6 44.51 12.13 -8.96
N LYS A 7 45.01 11.85 -10.17
CA LYS A 7 44.18 11.42 -11.30
C LYS A 7 43.49 10.08 -11.02
N CYS A 8 44.22 9.10 -10.47
CA CYS A 8 43.68 7.80 -10.12
C CYS A 8 42.59 7.89 -9.03
N ILE A 9 42.78 8.73 -8.01
CA ILE A 9 41.79 8.98 -6.97
C ILE A 9 40.52 9.62 -7.56
N ASN A 10 40.67 10.59 -8.46
CA ASN A 10 39.53 11.22 -9.13
C ASN A 10 38.75 10.24 -10.01
N GLU A 11 39.44 9.39 -10.77
CA GLU A 11 38.80 8.35 -11.61
C GLU A 11 38.07 7.32 -10.75
N SER A 12 38.68 6.86 -9.67
CA SER A 12 38.06 5.94 -8.71
C SER A 12 36.83 6.55 -8.02
N GLY A 13 36.94 7.80 -7.54
CA GLY A 13 35.83 8.53 -6.93
C GLY A 13 34.67 8.75 -7.91
N ASN A 14 34.97 9.13 -9.16
CA ASN A 14 33.96 9.28 -10.20
C ASN A 14 33.23 7.96 -10.49
N MET A 15 33.95 6.84 -10.53
CA MET A 15 33.36 5.51 -10.69
C MET A 15 32.42 5.16 -9.53
N MET A 16 32.82 5.42 -8.28
CA MET A 16 31.95 5.18 -7.10
C MET A 16 30.65 6.01 -7.17
N VAL A 17 30.73 7.28 -7.58
CA VAL A 17 29.56 8.15 -7.74
C VAL A 17 28.61 7.61 -8.82
N VAL A 18 29.15 7.11 -9.92
CA VAL A 18 28.35 6.50 -11.00
C VAL A 18 27.65 5.24 -10.52
N GLU A 19 28.33 4.37 -9.78
CA GLU A 19 27.74 3.16 -9.22
C GLU A 19 26.65 3.47 -8.19
N PHE A 20 26.90 4.43 -7.30
CA PHE A 20 25.91 4.89 -6.34
C PHE A 20 24.65 5.42 -7.03
N LYS A 21 24.81 6.26 -8.07
CA LYS A 21 23.70 6.77 -8.88
C LYS A 21 22.92 5.65 -9.56
N ARG A 22 23.59 4.59 -10.05
CA ARG A 22 22.93 3.41 -10.63
C ARG A 22 22.09 2.67 -9.59
N ILE A 23 22.57 2.52 -8.37
CA ILE A 23 21.82 1.89 -7.27
C ILE A 23 20.58 2.73 -6.94
N LEU A 24 20.72 4.04 -6.78
CA LEU A 24 19.59 4.94 -6.52
C LEU A 24 18.52 4.85 -7.62
N ASN A 25 18.92 4.79 -8.89
CA ASN A 25 17.99 4.63 -10.00
C ASN A 25 17.22 3.31 -9.93
N LYS A 26 17.90 2.20 -9.56
CA LYS A 26 17.22 0.90 -9.38
C LYS A 26 16.19 0.97 -8.24
N ILE A 27 16.56 1.57 -7.11
CA ILE A 27 15.66 1.77 -5.97
C ILE A 27 14.44 2.58 -6.39
N LYS A 28 14.65 3.72 -7.06
CA LYS A 28 13.58 4.57 -7.57
C LYS A 28 12.58 3.79 -8.43
N LEU A 29 13.07 2.99 -9.38
CA LEU A 29 12.21 2.19 -10.26
C LEU A 29 11.39 1.13 -9.51
N ILE A 30 11.95 0.52 -8.47
CA ILE A 30 11.22 -0.42 -7.61
C ILE A 30 10.09 0.31 -6.87
N PHE A 31 10.38 1.48 -6.30
CA PHE A 31 9.37 2.28 -5.60
C PHE A 31 8.27 2.78 -6.53
N GLU A 32 8.59 3.21 -7.75
CA GLU A 32 7.59 3.62 -8.74
C GLU A 32 6.64 2.45 -9.09
N LYS A 33 7.18 1.24 -9.28
CA LYS A 33 6.38 0.03 -9.51
C LYS A 33 5.50 -0.31 -8.29
N LEU A 34 6.07 -0.25 -7.08
CA LEU A 34 5.34 -0.50 -5.85
C LEU A 34 4.18 0.49 -5.68
N LEU A 35 4.44 1.79 -5.84
CA LEU A 35 3.42 2.84 -5.77
C LEU A 35 2.34 2.66 -6.84
N GLY A 36 2.73 2.25 -8.06
CA GLY A 36 1.77 1.89 -9.11
C GLY A 36 0.86 0.74 -8.70
N GLY A 37 1.41 -0.31 -8.05
CA GLY A 37 0.65 -1.41 -7.49
C GLY A 37 -0.31 -0.96 -6.38
N VAL A 38 0.20 -0.20 -5.40
CA VAL A 38 -0.58 0.34 -4.29
C VAL A 38 -1.76 1.19 -4.79
N ARG A 39 -1.53 2.07 -5.78
CA ARG A 39 -2.61 2.88 -6.39
C ARG A 39 -3.70 2.03 -7.03
N LYS A 40 -3.33 0.95 -7.73
CA LYS A 40 -4.31 0.01 -8.31
C LYS A 40 -5.13 -0.69 -7.22
N CYS A 41 -4.48 -1.17 -6.16
CA CYS A 41 -5.16 -1.79 -5.03
C CYS A 41 -6.11 -0.81 -4.33
N ALA A 42 -5.68 0.42 -4.10
CA ALA A 42 -6.52 1.47 -3.52
C ALA A 42 -7.75 1.76 -4.40
N GLY A 43 -7.57 1.81 -5.73
CA GLY A 43 -8.68 1.95 -6.68
C GLY A 43 -9.68 0.79 -6.61
N CYS A 44 -9.21 -0.45 -6.48
CA CYS A 44 -10.08 -1.62 -6.29
C CYS A 44 -10.85 -1.55 -4.96
N LEU A 45 -10.18 -1.15 -3.87
CA LEU A 45 -10.81 -0.97 -2.56
C LEU A 45 -11.89 0.12 -2.59
N SER A 46 -11.65 1.24 -3.29
CA SER A 46 -12.65 2.29 -3.46
C SER A 46 -13.91 1.76 -4.16
N LYS A 47 -13.74 0.99 -5.24
CA LYS A 47 -14.87 0.37 -5.96
C LYS A 47 -15.63 -0.63 -5.09
N LEU A 48 -14.92 -1.47 -4.32
CA LEU A 48 -15.55 -2.40 -3.37
C LEU A 48 -16.36 -1.64 -2.31
N ARG A 49 -15.79 -0.57 -1.76
CA ARG A 49 -16.47 0.32 -0.82
C ARG A 49 -17.74 0.88 -1.45
N GLU A 50 -17.65 1.54 -2.60
CA GLU A 50 -18.81 2.11 -3.30
C GLU A 50 -19.91 1.08 -3.57
N ASN A 51 -19.55 -0.11 -4.05
CA ASN A 51 -20.50 -1.19 -4.28
C ASN A 51 -21.16 -1.66 -2.98
N PHE A 52 -20.39 -1.78 -1.91
CA PHE A 52 -20.92 -2.12 -0.59
C PHE A 52 -21.91 -1.06 -0.09
N TRP A 53 -21.62 0.23 -0.28
CA TRP A 53 -22.52 1.32 0.10
C TRP A 53 -23.85 1.32 -0.67
N LYS A 54 -23.86 0.84 -1.92
CA LYS A 54 -25.07 0.69 -2.74
C LYS A 54 -25.97 -0.47 -2.31
N LEU A 55 -25.47 -1.42 -1.52
CA LEU A 55 -26.27 -2.53 -1.02
C LEU A 55 -27.40 -2.03 -0.11
N SER A 56 -28.52 -2.74 -0.14
CA SER A 56 -29.62 -2.52 0.79
C SER A 56 -29.21 -2.85 2.22
N THR A 57 -29.92 -2.29 3.20
CA THR A 57 -29.67 -2.57 4.63
C THR A 57 -29.74 -4.06 4.95
N LYS A 58 -30.67 -4.79 4.32
CA LYS A 58 -30.83 -6.24 4.52
C LYS A 58 -29.61 -7.03 4.05
N GLU A 59 -29.05 -6.66 2.90
CA GLU A 59 -27.85 -7.29 2.34
C GLU A 59 -26.61 -6.99 3.20
N LYS A 60 -26.43 -5.73 3.60
CA LYS A 60 -25.36 -5.32 4.52
C LYS A 60 -25.43 -6.11 5.84
N TYR A 61 -26.61 -6.22 6.43
CA TYR A 61 -26.83 -6.99 7.65
C TYR A 61 -26.53 -8.48 7.47
N SER A 62 -26.91 -9.07 6.33
CA SER A 62 -26.61 -10.47 6.01
C SER A 62 -25.10 -10.72 5.95
N ILE A 63 -24.34 -9.82 5.32
CA ILE A 63 -22.87 -9.90 5.24
C ILE A 63 -22.25 -9.82 6.62
N VAL A 64 -22.63 -8.81 7.40
CA VAL A 64 -22.18 -8.63 8.79
C VAL A 64 -22.45 -9.88 9.62
N ARG A 65 -23.68 -10.41 9.57
CA ARG A 65 -24.07 -11.62 10.33
C ARG A 65 -23.28 -12.85 9.90
N ARG A 66 -22.92 -12.95 8.62
CA ARG A 66 -22.07 -14.02 8.12
C ARG A 66 -20.64 -13.89 8.67
N LEU A 67 -20.09 -12.68 8.72
CA LEU A 67 -18.76 -12.44 9.30
C LEU A 67 -18.75 -12.73 10.82
N ASP A 68 -19.78 -12.31 11.54
CA ASP A 68 -19.99 -12.63 12.97
C ASP A 68 -19.99 -14.14 13.20
N ARG A 69 -20.70 -14.91 12.36
CA ARG A 69 -20.71 -16.38 12.40
C ARG A 69 -19.39 -17.05 12.03
N LEU A 70 -18.52 -16.36 11.28
CA LEU A 70 -17.18 -16.85 10.95
C LEU A 70 -16.19 -16.60 12.09
N GLY A 71 -16.62 -15.93 13.18
CA GLY A 71 -15.81 -15.70 14.36
C GLY A 71 -14.97 -14.42 14.31
N PHE A 72 -15.23 -13.52 13.35
CA PHE A 72 -14.61 -12.20 13.34
C PHE A 72 -15.18 -11.32 14.44
N ASP A 73 -14.32 -10.54 15.08
CA ASP A 73 -14.76 -9.58 16.09
C ASP A 73 -15.41 -8.33 15.46
N GLU A 74 -16.08 -7.53 16.28
CA GLU A 74 -16.76 -6.32 15.81
C GLU A 74 -15.82 -5.32 15.13
N LYS A 75 -14.57 -5.19 15.56
CA LYS A 75 -13.60 -4.26 14.97
C LYS A 75 -13.16 -4.76 13.59
N GLU A 76 -12.89 -6.05 13.45
CA GLU A 76 -12.56 -6.70 12.18
C GLU A 76 -13.71 -6.58 11.19
N ILE A 77 -14.93 -6.88 11.62
CA ILE A 77 -16.13 -6.74 10.81
C ILE A 77 -16.28 -5.29 10.35
N ASN A 78 -16.19 -4.33 11.27
CA ASN A 78 -16.35 -2.92 10.95
C ASN A 78 -15.28 -2.44 9.96
N PHE A 79 -14.05 -2.93 10.09
CA PHE A 79 -12.99 -2.68 9.11
C PHE A 79 -13.34 -3.25 7.72
N MET A 80 -13.78 -4.51 7.66
CA MET A 80 -14.17 -5.19 6.41
C MET A 80 -15.38 -4.54 5.71
N VAL A 81 -16.28 -3.94 6.48
CA VAL A 81 -17.46 -3.23 5.95
C VAL A 81 -17.28 -1.70 5.89
N PHE A 82 -16.03 -1.23 5.90
CA PHE A 82 -15.69 0.19 5.69
C PHE A 82 -16.33 1.16 6.69
N GLY A 83 -16.45 0.76 7.96
CA GLY A 83 -17.04 1.60 9.01
C GLY A 83 -18.56 1.59 9.04
N ALA A 84 -19.22 0.84 8.15
CA ALA A 84 -20.68 0.82 8.04
C ALA A 84 -21.37 -0.04 9.12
N TYR A 85 -20.61 -0.77 9.93
CA TYR A 85 -21.14 -1.50 11.07
C TYR A 85 -21.22 -0.55 12.26
N HIS A 86 -22.22 0.33 12.23
CA HIS A 86 -22.55 1.13 13.41
C HIS A 86 -23.31 0.26 14.41
N CYS A 87 -22.53 -0.25 15.36
CA CYS A 87 -22.88 -0.69 16.71
C CYS A 87 -24.31 -1.22 16.90
N ARG A 88 -24.39 -2.53 17.05
CA ARG A 88 -25.52 -3.33 17.55
C ARG A 88 -26.09 -2.85 18.91
N ASN A 89 -25.46 -1.87 19.58
CA ASN A 89 -25.67 -1.51 20.98
C ASN A 89 -25.89 -0.01 21.27
N ASN A 90 -26.05 0.89 20.29
CA ASN A 90 -26.32 2.32 20.54
C ASN A 90 -27.28 2.96 19.51
N CYS A 91 -28.31 2.21 19.07
CA CYS A 91 -29.52 2.76 18.46
C CYS A 91 -30.73 2.32 19.29
#